data_AF-A0A5C6XWV9-F1
#
_entry.id   AF-A0A5C6XWV9-F1
#
_cell.length_a   1.000
_cell.length_b   1.000
_cell.length_c   1.000
_cell.angle_alpha   90.00
_cell.angle_beta   90.00
_cell.angle_gamma   90.00
#
_symmetry.space_group_name_H-M   'P 1'
#
loop_
_entity.id
_entity.type
_entity.pdbx_description
1 polymer ?
#
loop_
_entity_poly.entity_id
_entity_poly.type
_entity_poly.pdbx_seq_one_letter_code
_entity_poly.pdbx_strand_id
1 'polypeptide(L)' 'IALNLLKNENSKKLSVKSKRLEAGWNEDYLLKILNIKV' A
#
# COMPACT_ATOMS: atom_id res chain seq x y z
N ILE A 1 -10.55 4.68 4.42
CA ILE A 1 -10.17 5.93 3.70
C ILE A 1 -8.96 5.75 2.76
N ALA A 2 -8.18 4.65 2.79
CA ALA A 2 -7.00 4.46 1.91
C ALA A 2 -7.20 3.57 0.64
N LEU A 3 -8.44 3.29 0.20
CA LEU A 3 -8.70 2.32 -0.87
C LEU A 3 -8.20 2.80 -2.25
N ASN A 4 -8.31 4.09 -2.55
CA ASN A 4 -7.89 4.64 -3.84
C ASN A 4 -6.37 4.57 -4.02
N LEU A 5 -5.60 4.78 -2.96
CA LEU A 5 -4.14 4.63 -2.96
C LEU A 5 -3.72 3.18 -3.26
N LEU A 6 -4.36 2.22 -2.59
CA LEU A 6 -4.09 0.78 -2.81
C LEU A 6 -4.48 0.30 -4.22
N LYS A 7 -5.50 0.91 -4.83
CA LYS A 7 -5.92 0.61 -6.22
C LYS A 7 -4.95 1.19 -7.24
N ASN A 8 -4.42 2.39 -6.98
CA ASN A 8 -3.47 3.06 -7.88
C ASN A 8 -2.03 2.58 -7.71
N GLU A 9 -1.72 1.85 -6.63
CA GLU A 9 -0.38 1.29 -6.47
C GLU A 9 -0.17 0.09 -7.40
N ASN A 10 0.86 0.16 -8.23
CA ASN A 10 1.16 -0.85 -9.25
C ASN A 10 2.53 -1.51 -9.06
N SER A 11 3.24 -1.26 -7.95
CA SER A 11 4.58 -1.83 -7.72
C SER A 11 4.54 -3.34 -7.53
N LYS A 12 3.41 -3.87 -7.03
CA LYS A 12 3.22 -5.31 -6.84
C LYS A 12 1.97 -5.78 -7.57
N LYS A 13 2.08 -6.89 -8.30
CA LYS A 13 0.95 -7.56 -8.99
C LYS A 13 0.12 -8.40 -7.99
N LEU A 14 -0.41 -7.72 -6.98
CA LEU A 14 -1.21 -8.31 -5.89
C LEU A 14 -2.62 -7.72 -5.88
N SER A 15 -3.58 -8.52 -5.43
CA SER A 15 -4.96 -8.07 -5.18
C SER A 15 -4.99 -6.96 -4.13
N VAL A 16 -5.98 -6.07 -4.20
CA VAL A 16 -6.15 -4.95 -3.25
C VAL A 16 -6.24 -5.41 -1.80
N LYS A 17 -6.84 -6.59 -1.55
CA LYS A 17 -6.89 -7.21 -0.22
C LYS A 17 -5.49 -7.55 0.31
N SER A 18 -4.65 -8.13 -0.53
CA SER A 18 -3.27 -8.50 -0.17
C SER A 18 -2.41 -7.27 0.05
N LYS A 19 -2.55 -6.23 -0.77
CA LYS A 19 -1.86 -4.94 -0.56
C LYS A 19 -2.25 -4.29 0.76
N ARG A 20 -3.53 -4.35 1.13
CA ARG A 20 -4.00 -3.85 2.43
C ARG A 20 -3.39 -4.63 3.59
N LEU A 21 -3.36 -5.96 3.47
CA LEU A 21 -2.77 -6.81 4.49
C LEU A 21 -1.27 -6.48 4.63
N GLU A 22 -0.54 -6.40 3.53
CA GLU A 22 0.87 -6.01 3.50
C GLU A 22 1.12 -4.63 4.11
N ALA A 23 0.34 -3.61 3.76
CA ALA A 23 0.42 -2.28 4.37
C ALA A 23 0.04 -2.28 5.86
N GLY A 24 -0.58 -3.34 6.37
CA GLY A 24 -0.90 -3.49 7.80
C GLY A 24 0.25 -4.05 8.64
N TRP A 25 1.21 -4.76 8.04
CA TRP A 25 2.33 -5.38 8.77
C TRP A 25 3.72 -4.96 8.26
N ASN A 26 3.81 -4.29 7.11
CA ASN A 26 5.04 -3.77 6.54
C ASN A 26 5.00 -2.24 6.55
N GLU A 27 5.71 -1.65 7.50
CA GLU A 27 5.77 -0.20 7.70
C GLU A 27 6.40 0.53 6.50
N ASP A 28 7.45 -0.02 5.90
CA ASP A 28 8.09 0.54 4.69
C ASP A 28 7.10 0.60 3.51
N TYR A 29 6.34 -0.48 3.32
CA TYR A 29 5.29 -0.52 2.30
C TYR A 29 4.15 0.45 2.61
N LEU A 30 3.77 0.60 3.88
CA LEU A 30 2.77 1.58 4.30
C LEU A 30 3.23 3.01 4.01
N LEU A 31 4.47 3.36 4.38
CA LEU A 31 5.05 4.69 4.12
C LEU A 31 5.13 4.97 2.62
N LYS A 32 5.48 3.97 1.81
CA LYS A 32 5.45 4.05 0.34
C LYS A 32 4.05 4.34 -0.19
N ILE A 33 3.02 3.63 0.29
CA ILE A 33 1.62 3.83 -0.12
C ILE A 33 1.10 5.22 0.29
N LEU A 34 1.53 5.71 1.45
CA LEU A 34 1.19 7.04 1.95
C LEU A 34 1.99 8.16 1.28
N ASN A 35 2.95 7.82 0.40
CA ASN A 35 3.87 8.75 -0.26
C ASN A 35 4.61 9.67 0.74
N ILE A 36 4.84 9.19 1.96
CA ILE A 36 5.56 9.94 2.98
C ILE A 36 7.04 9.71 2.72
N LYS A 37 7.73 10.76 2.27
CA LYS A 37 9.19 10.79 2.24
C LYS A 37 9.68 11.29 3.59
N VAL A 38 10.44 10.46 4.30
CA VAL A 38 11.33 10.88 5.39
C VAL A 38 12.70 11.18 4.79
#